data_AF-A0A932Y963-F1
#
_entry.id   AF-A0A932Y963-F1
#
_cell.length_a   1.000
_cell.length_b   1.000
_cell.length_c   1.000
_cell.angle_alpha   90.00
_cell.angle_beta   90.00
_cell.angle_gamma   90.00
#
_symmetry.space_group_name_H-M   'P 1'
#
loop_
_entity.id
_entity.type
_entity.pdbx_description
1 polymer ?
#
loop_
_entity_poly.entity_id
_entity_poly.type
_entity_poly.pdbx_seq_one_letter_code
_entity_poly.pdbx_strand_id
1 'polypeptide(L)'
;MLGLMGQILLWALCLFQALVHRASALEMLSPLGLALRKEASEFNSSVPIGSILRQTPPPGIVVREGKIIRVVVSQGGETVFVPNLVGLPLRNAELLLRQRQLLLGEVSESYSLHVEKGMVLSQDPNAESSAMNNALVSTVISAGPPPLGITLMPDFRQKQIQEASHWAKEGGFSIRVSSDRDSLFPNGIVLSQQPQPDVVVSRETEIKFVVSGNMKGTSNPASMKHLHYEVSQGGSDSLIRIVLVDQSGEREVFNGLRAPGSKVDLDIPQSGSAKVRIFVNGILVEEREIP
;
A
#
# COMPACT_ATOMS: atom_id res chain seq x y z
N MET A 1 64.56 33.51 17.80
CA MET A 1 64.25 32.48 18.81
C MET A 1 62.96 32.90 19.51
N LEU A 2 62.01 31.97 19.66
CA LEU A 2 60.56 32.16 19.94
C LEU A 2 59.72 32.38 18.66
N GLY A 3 59.67 31.32 17.84
CA GLY A 3 58.75 31.21 16.72
C GLY A 3 57.33 30.89 17.21
N LEU A 4 56.35 31.40 16.47
CA LEU A 4 54.90 31.36 16.63
C LEU A 4 54.24 29.96 16.70
N MET A 5 54.91 28.95 17.28
CA MET A 5 54.37 27.59 17.46
C MET A 5 53.57 27.42 18.77
N GLY A 6 53.22 28.52 19.44
CA GLY A 6 52.73 28.51 20.83
C GLY A 6 51.23 28.71 21.02
N GLN A 7 50.40 28.85 19.98
CA GLN A 7 49.03 29.36 20.17
C GLN A 7 47.98 28.79 19.21
N ILE A 8 47.96 27.47 19.01
CA ILE A 8 46.73 26.75 18.64
C ILE A 8 46.66 25.47 19.47
N LEU A 9 46.67 25.64 20.80
CA LEU A 9 46.04 24.69 21.71
C LEU A 9 44.52 24.87 21.56
N LEU A 10 43.93 24.32 20.50
CA LEU A 10 42.49 24.36 20.30
C LEU A 10 41.98 22.95 19.96
N TRP A 11 41.80 22.17 21.02
CA TRP A 11 40.76 21.15 21.20
C TRP A 11 40.16 20.59 19.90
N ALA A 12 40.92 19.76 19.19
CA ALA A 12 40.34 18.76 18.29
C ALA A 12 39.81 17.60 19.14
N LEU A 13 38.77 17.87 19.95
CA LEU A 13 37.96 16.82 20.56
C LEU A 13 37.16 16.18 19.42
N CYS A 14 37.86 15.33 18.68
CA CYS A 14 37.35 14.68 17.49
C CYS A 14 36.06 13.94 17.86
N LEU A 15 34.93 14.37 17.30
CA LEU A 15 33.63 13.71 17.23
C LEU A 15 33.26 12.79 18.41
N PHE A 16 32.66 13.37 19.46
CA PHE A 16 31.93 12.63 20.49
C PHE A 16 30.43 12.72 20.26
N GLN A 17 29.83 11.61 19.87
CA GLN A 17 28.60 10.97 20.38
C GLN A 17 28.05 10.04 19.30
N ALA A 18 27.53 8.88 19.71
CA ALA A 18 26.98 7.80 18.88
C ALA A 18 25.74 8.20 18.03
N LEU A 19 25.56 9.49 17.75
CA LEU A 19 24.38 10.10 17.12
C LEU A 19 24.76 11.25 16.16
N VAL A 20 26.05 11.51 15.92
CA VAL A 20 26.43 12.54 14.94
C VAL A 20 26.20 12.03 13.53
N HIS A 21 25.31 12.70 12.81
CA HIS A 21 25.03 12.41 11.41
C HIS A 21 26.27 12.73 10.56
N ARG A 22 26.56 11.89 9.55
CA ARG A 22 27.67 12.07 8.61
C ARG A 22 27.81 13.50 8.06
N ALA A 23 26.69 14.19 7.81
CA ALA A 23 26.67 15.56 7.31
C ALA A 23 27.29 16.54 8.31
N SER A 24 26.82 16.51 9.56
CA SER A 24 27.37 17.33 10.64
C SER A 24 28.84 17.02 10.92
N ALA A 25 29.26 15.76 10.80
CA ALA A 25 30.67 15.39 10.96
C ALA A 25 31.56 15.99 9.86
N LEU A 26 31.07 16.10 8.63
CA LEU A 26 31.83 16.76 7.56
C LEU A 26 32.00 18.26 7.84
N GLU A 27 30.95 18.93 8.31
CA GLU A 27 30.98 20.34 8.69
C GLU A 27 31.97 20.61 9.83
N MET A 28 32.06 19.71 10.81
CA MET A 28 33.03 19.82 11.91
C MET A 28 34.48 19.63 11.45
N LEU A 29 34.71 18.80 10.43
CA LEU A 29 36.06 18.47 9.95
C LEU A 29 36.61 19.46 8.93
N SER A 30 35.73 20.09 8.13
CA SER A 30 36.14 21.04 7.09
C SER A 30 36.96 22.24 7.61
N PRO A 31 36.60 22.95 8.70
CA PRO A 31 37.40 24.08 9.20
C PRO A 31 38.74 23.64 9.82
N LEU A 32 38.89 22.35 10.13
CA LEU A 32 40.14 21.76 10.65
C LEU A 32 41.07 21.28 9.52
N GLY A 33 40.69 21.49 8.25
CA GLY A 33 41.42 20.97 7.09
C GLY A 33 41.44 19.44 7.03
N LEU A 34 40.47 18.78 7.66
CA LEU A 34 40.36 17.31 7.71
C LEU A 34 39.30 16.82 6.72
N ALA A 35 39.55 15.65 6.13
CA ALA A 35 38.63 15.04 5.17
C ALA A 35 37.89 13.86 5.80
N LEU A 36 36.62 13.66 5.45
CA LEU A 36 35.82 12.52 5.89
C LEU A 36 35.69 11.47 4.78
N ARG A 37 35.94 10.20 5.08
CA ARG A 37 35.73 9.08 4.16
C ARG A 37 34.87 7.98 4.80
N LYS A 38 33.79 7.57 4.12
CA LYS A 38 33.05 6.36 4.52
C LYS A 38 33.88 5.13 4.19
N GLU A 39 34.16 4.31 5.20
CA GLU A 39 34.90 3.05 5.06
C GLU A 39 33.95 1.87 4.92
N ALA A 40 32.91 1.81 5.76
CA ALA A 40 31.90 0.76 5.73
C ALA A 40 30.53 1.29 6.20
N SER A 41 29.53 0.40 6.11
CA SER A 41 28.17 0.60 6.57
C SER A 41 27.76 -0.65 7.36
N GLU A 42 27.13 -0.50 8.52
CA GLU A 42 26.68 -1.62 9.39
C GLU A 42 25.24 -1.40 9.87
N PHE A 43 24.47 -2.47 10.02
CA PHE A 43 23.12 -2.40 10.61
C PHE A 43 23.23 -2.23 12.13
N ASN A 44 22.49 -1.28 12.68
CA ASN A 44 22.36 -1.06 14.11
C ASN A 44 20.98 -0.47 14.39
N SER A 45 20.12 -1.24 15.06
CA SER A 45 18.74 -0.82 15.38
C SER A 45 18.67 0.30 16.43
N SER A 46 19.72 0.49 17.22
CA SER A 46 19.78 1.53 18.25
C SER A 46 20.34 2.86 17.75
N VAL A 47 20.94 2.88 16.56
CA VAL A 47 21.60 4.06 15.99
C VAL A 47 20.94 4.44 14.66
N PRO A 48 20.38 5.65 14.53
CA PRO A 48 19.70 6.08 13.31
C PRO A 48 20.58 5.98 12.07
N ILE A 49 19.95 5.67 10.94
CA ILE A 49 20.62 5.64 9.63
C ILE A 49 21.41 6.93 9.39
N GLY A 50 22.61 6.81 8.84
CA GLY A 50 23.47 7.96 8.53
C GLY A 50 24.30 8.48 9.71
N SER A 51 24.09 7.99 10.93
CA SER A 51 24.91 8.30 12.09
C SER A 51 26.23 7.52 12.08
N ILE A 52 27.29 8.10 12.61
CA ILE A 52 28.61 7.45 12.68
C ILE A 52 28.62 6.45 13.85
N LEU A 53 28.88 5.18 13.55
CA LEU A 53 29.02 4.10 14.53
C LEU A 53 30.44 4.05 15.10
N ARG A 54 31.45 4.18 14.22
CA ARG A 54 32.86 4.13 14.58
C ARG A 54 33.67 5.03 13.67
N GLN A 55 34.77 5.55 14.20
CA GLN A 55 35.73 6.32 13.41
C GLN A 55 37.17 5.87 13.64
N THR A 56 38.03 6.14 12.66
CA THR A 56 39.47 5.94 12.74
C THR A 56 40.20 7.14 12.10
N PRO A 57 41.16 7.78 12.79
CA PRO A 57 41.62 7.51 14.15
C PRO A 57 40.56 7.77 15.24
N PRO A 58 40.75 7.20 16.45
CA PRO A 58 39.83 7.43 17.58
C PRO A 58 39.70 8.91 17.95
N PRO A 59 38.58 9.28 18.61
CA PRO A 59 38.35 10.63 19.09
C PRO A 59 39.49 11.14 20.00
N GLY A 60 39.77 12.44 19.98
CA GLY A 60 40.80 13.09 20.81
C GLY A 60 42.26 12.90 20.38
N ILE A 61 42.52 12.20 19.28
CA ILE A 61 43.88 12.03 18.74
C ILE A 61 44.26 13.24 17.89
N VAL A 62 45.44 13.80 18.15
CA VAL A 62 46.03 14.85 17.32
C VAL A 62 46.44 14.26 15.97
N VAL A 63 45.94 14.86 14.89
CA VAL A 63 46.23 14.48 13.52
C VAL A 63 46.80 15.66 12.76
N ARG A 64 47.57 15.38 11.70
CA ARG A 64 48.03 16.41 10.77
C ARG A 64 46.84 16.91 9.94
N GLU A 65 46.91 18.17 9.53
CA GLU A 65 46.03 18.73 8.50
C GLU A 65 46.05 17.85 7.23
N GLY A 66 44.91 17.75 6.55
CA GLY A 66 44.72 16.88 5.40
C GLY A 66 44.53 15.39 5.75
N LYS A 67 44.54 15.00 7.03
CA LYS A 67 44.27 13.61 7.42
C LYS A 67 42.82 13.24 7.08
N ILE A 68 42.67 12.05 6.50
CA ILE A 68 41.37 11.43 6.25
C ILE A 68 40.90 10.70 7.51
N ILE A 69 39.77 11.13 8.06
CA ILE A 69 39.00 10.44 9.09
C ILE A 69 38.08 9.43 8.41
N ARG A 70 38.30 8.14 8.70
CA ARG A 70 37.47 7.05 8.19
C ARG A 70 36.34 6.76 9.15
N VAL A 71 35.13 6.55 8.64
CA VAL A 71 33.95 6.27 9.45
C VAL A 71 33.17 5.05 8.96
N VAL A 72 32.63 4.30 9.92
CA VAL A 72 31.59 3.29 9.71
C VAL A 72 30.25 3.94 10.05
N VAL A 73 29.28 3.85 9.15
CA VAL A 73 28.00 4.56 9.25
C VAL A 73 26.85 3.57 9.45
N SER A 74 25.94 3.88 10.37
CA SER A 74 24.74 3.06 10.61
C SER A 74 23.85 3.03 9.37
N GLN A 75 23.33 1.83 9.05
CA GLN A 75 22.23 1.62 8.11
C GLN A 75 20.86 1.61 8.81
N GLY A 76 20.81 1.83 10.13
CA GLY A 76 19.61 1.60 10.94
C GLY A 76 19.40 0.10 11.23
N GLY A 77 18.22 -0.27 11.73
CA GLY A 77 17.85 -1.67 11.91
C GLY A 77 17.74 -2.43 10.58
N GLU A 78 17.91 -3.75 10.62
CA GLU A 78 17.59 -4.60 9.47
C GLU A 78 16.09 -4.53 9.19
N THR A 79 15.73 -4.45 7.90
CA THR A 79 14.34 -4.32 7.46
C THR A 79 13.94 -5.51 6.61
N VAL A 80 12.68 -5.86 6.70
CA VAL A 80 12.02 -6.94 5.96
C VAL A 80 10.75 -6.41 5.31
N PHE A 81 10.27 -7.11 4.29
CA PHE A 81 8.97 -6.82 3.70
C PHE A 81 7.86 -7.51 4.48
N VAL A 82 6.81 -6.76 4.77
CA VAL A 82 5.60 -7.28 5.42
C VAL A 82 4.86 -8.18 4.42
N PRO A 83 4.59 -9.46 4.75
CA PRO A 83 3.88 -10.37 3.85
C PRO A 83 2.38 -10.08 3.81
N ASN A 84 1.70 -10.58 2.77
CA ASN A 84 0.23 -10.62 2.75
C ASN A 84 -0.32 -11.57 3.80
N LEU A 85 -1.23 -11.07 4.62
CA LEU A 85 -2.00 -11.84 5.57
C LEU A 85 -3.48 -11.91 5.19
N VAL A 86 -3.99 -11.00 4.36
CA VAL A 86 -5.41 -10.89 4.00
C VAL A 86 -5.89 -12.17 3.32
N GLY A 87 -7.03 -12.69 3.77
CA GLY A 87 -7.60 -13.94 3.30
C GLY A 87 -6.94 -15.20 3.88
N LEU A 88 -5.95 -15.08 4.75
CA LEU A 88 -5.41 -16.23 5.47
C LEU A 88 -6.16 -16.47 6.79
N PRO A 89 -6.27 -17.73 7.26
CA PRO A 89 -6.61 -18.00 8.64
C PRO A 89 -5.59 -17.34 9.58
N LEU A 90 -6.04 -16.77 10.71
CA LEU A 90 -5.16 -16.09 11.67
C LEU A 90 -3.91 -16.91 12.06
N ARG A 91 -4.08 -18.23 12.21
CA ARG A 91 -2.97 -19.13 12.54
C ARG A 91 -1.90 -19.20 11.44
N ASN A 92 -2.31 -19.20 10.18
CA ASN A 92 -1.38 -19.21 9.05
C ASN A 92 -0.69 -17.86 8.91
N ALA A 93 -1.42 -16.76 9.14
CA ALA A 93 -0.86 -15.42 9.18
C ALA A 93 0.25 -15.28 10.24
N GLU A 94 0.01 -15.78 11.46
CA GLU A 94 1.00 -15.78 12.54
C GLU A 94 2.29 -16.55 12.17
N LEU A 95 2.15 -17.71 11.52
CA LEU A 95 3.29 -18.51 11.07
C LEU A 95 4.10 -17.80 9.97
N LEU A 96 3.41 -17.16 9.02
CA LEU A 96 4.04 -16.43 7.93
C LEU A 96 4.81 -15.20 8.44
N LEU A 97 4.26 -14.48 9.42
CA LEU A 97 4.95 -13.37 10.08
C LEU A 97 6.25 -13.84 10.73
N ARG A 98 6.21 -14.92 11.51
CA ARG A 98 7.42 -15.47 12.16
C ARG A 98 8.50 -15.87 11.16
N GLN A 99 8.12 -16.48 10.04
CA GLN A 99 9.06 -16.82 8.96
C GLN A 99 9.74 -15.59 8.35
N ARG A 100 9.06 -14.44 8.36
CA ARG A 100 9.58 -13.14 7.89
C ARG A 100 10.20 -12.30 8.99
N GLN A 101 10.46 -12.87 10.16
CA GLN A 101 11.04 -12.16 11.31
C GLN A 101 10.18 -10.97 11.74
N LEU A 102 8.86 -11.11 11.60
CA LEU A 102 7.85 -10.18 12.07
C LEU A 102 7.02 -10.83 13.16
N LEU A 103 6.34 -10.01 13.96
CA LEU A 103 5.53 -10.46 15.09
C LEU A 103 4.06 -10.10 14.86
N LEU A 104 3.16 -10.96 15.32
CA LEU A 104 1.73 -10.63 15.34
C LEU A 104 1.48 -9.54 16.38
N GLY A 105 0.84 -8.46 15.95
CA GLY A 105 0.44 -7.32 16.78
C GLY A 105 -0.95 -7.48 17.37
N GLU A 106 -1.71 -6.39 17.40
CA GLU A 106 -3.08 -6.38 17.87
C GLU A 106 -3.97 -7.18 16.90
N VAL A 107 -4.87 -8.00 17.44
CA VAL A 107 -5.90 -8.70 16.67
C VAL A 107 -7.25 -8.14 17.09
N SER A 108 -7.92 -7.44 16.18
CA SER A 108 -9.28 -6.96 16.38
C SER A 108 -10.26 -7.71 15.49
N GLU A 109 -11.55 -7.63 15.78
CA GLU A 109 -12.59 -8.34 15.02
C GLU A 109 -13.51 -7.34 14.32
N SER A 110 -13.92 -7.67 13.10
CA SER A 110 -15.00 -6.98 12.37
C SER A 110 -15.94 -7.99 11.73
N TYR A 111 -17.22 -7.65 11.62
CA TYR A 111 -18.18 -8.49 10.91
C TYR A 111 -17.98 -8.38 9.39
N SER A 112 -18.28 -9.46 8.68
CA SER A 112 -18.30 -9.49 7.22
C SER A 112 -19.43 -10.38 6.73
N LEU A 113 -20.08 -9.97 5.64
CA LEU A 113 -21.10 -10.78 4.96
C LEU A 113 -20.51 -11.88 4.06
N HIS A 114 -19.24 -11.76 3.68
CA HIS A 114 -18.64 -12.58 2.62
C HIS A 114 -17.39 -13.34 3.07
N VAL A 115 -16.78 -12.96 4.20
CA VAL A 115 -15.54 -13.57 4.69
C VAL A 115 -15.81 -14.45 5.91
N GLU A 116 -15.36 -15.70 5.84
CA GLU A 116 -15.52 -16.68 6.92
C GLU A 116 -14.87 -16.24 8.23
N LYS A 117 -15.47 -16.64 9.35
CA LYS A 117 -14.98 -16.31 10.69
C LYS A 117 -13.53 -16.81 10.89
N GLY A 118 -12.68 -15.96 11.44
CA GLY A 118 -11.27 -16.27 11.76
C GLY A 118 -10.28 -16.03 10.62
N MET A 119 -10.76 -15.55 9.47
CA MET A 119 -9.93 -15.12 8.36
C MET A 119 -9.53 -13.65 8.52
N VAL A 120 -8.32 -13.29 8.10
CA VAL A 120 -7.83 -11.91 8.14
C VAL A 120 -8.54 -11.06 7.09
N LEU A 121 -9.22 -10.01 7.53
CA LEU A 121 -9.87 -8.99 6.71
C LEU A 121 -8.90 -7.90 6.25
N SER A 122 -8.03 -7.47 7.16
CA SER A 122 -7.04 -6.43 6.89
C SER A 122 -5.84 -6.55 7.83
N GLN A 123 -4.77 -5.85 7.49
CA GLN A 123 -3.56 -5.79 8.28
C GLN A 123 -3.00 -4.37 8.31
N ASP A 124 -2.20 -4.08 9.32
CA ASP A 124 -1.38 -2.88 9.42
C ASP A 124 -0.03 -3.24 10.08
N PRO A 125 1.13 -2.95 9.47
CA PRO A 125 1.32 -2.27 8.19
C PRO A 125 0.76 -3.03 6.98
N ASN A 126 0.42 -2.27 5.94
CA ASN A 126 0.09 -2.84 4.63
C ASN A 126 1.24 -3.70 4.14
N ALA A 127 0.96 -4.84 3.55
CA ALA A 127 2.02 -5.68 3.07
C ALA A 127 2.74 -5.12 1.83
N GLU A 128 3.88 -5.73 1.54
CA GLU A 128 4.99 -5.20 0.73
C GLU A 128 5.58 -3.88 1.26
N SER A 129 5.04 -3.31 2.35
CA SER A 129 5.73 -2.25 3.08
C SER A 129 7.00 -2.78 3.75
N SER A 130 7.97 -1.89 3.92
CA SER A 130 9.19 -2.19 4.65
C SER A 130 8.96 -1.95 6.13
N ALA A 131 9.27 -2.95 6.94
CA ALA A 131 9.21 -2.88 8.40
C ALA A 131 10.53 -3.34 9.01
N MET A 132 10.86 -2.86 10.21
CA MET A 132 12.03 -3.36 10.93
C MET A 132 11.84 -4.82 11.34
N ASN A 133 12.94 -5.55 11.49
CA ASN A 133 12.89 -6.86 12.12
C ASN A 133 12.20 -6.80 13.48
N ASN A 134 11.35 -7.79 13.74
CA ASN A 134 10.47 -7.92 14.89
C ASN A 134 9.40 -6.82 15.02
N ALA A 135 9.14 -6.06 13.95
CA ALA A 135 7.99 -5.16 13.93
C ALA A 135 6.68 -5.94 14.10
N LEU A 136 5.72 -5.28 14.76
CA LEU A 136 4.37 -5.81 14.97
C LEU A 136 3.51 -5.54 13.73
N VAL A 137 2.76 -6.55 13.31
CA VAL A 137 1.74 -6.45 12.27
C VAL A 137 0.40 -6.76 12.91
N SER A 138 -0.42 -5.72 13.11
CA SER A 138 -1.79 -5.84 13.59
C SER A 138 -2.71 -6.35 12.49
N THR A 139 -3.76 -7.05 12.87
CA THR A 139 -4.72 -7.65 11.94
C THR A 139 -6.15 -7.41 12.42
N VAL A 140 -7.07 -7.22 11.47
CA VAL A 140 -8.50 -7.31 11.71
C VAL A 140 -8.95 -8.66 11.16
N ILE A 141 -9.64 -9.46 11.95
CA ILE A 141 -10.19 -10.77 11.53
C ILE A 141 -11.71 -10.71 11.40
N SER A 142 -12.27 -11.58 10.57
CA SER A 142 -13.71 -11.72 10.43
C SER A 142 -14.31 -12.38 11.67
N ALA A 143 -15.30 -11.72 12.27
CA ALA A 143 -16.20 -12.31 13.27
C ALA A 143 -17.30 -13.17 12.62
N GLY A 144 -17.35 -13.22 11.28
CA GLY A 144 -18.45 -13.78 10.51
C GLY A 144 -19.60 -12.77 10.30
N PRO A 145 -20.81 -13.25 9.96
CA PRO A 145 -21.97 -12.40 9.77
C PRO A 145 -22.33 -11.60 11.03
N PRO A 146 -22.87 -10.38 10.89
CA PRO A 146 -23.27 -9.55 12.02
C PRO A 146 -24.44 -10.17 12.81
N PRO A 147 -24.57 -9.87 14.13
CA PRO A 147 -25.74 -10.25 14.90
C PRO A 147 -27.00 -9.51 14.40
N LEU A 148 -28.17 -10.03 14.78
CA LEU A 148 -29.46 -9.44 14.43
C LEU A 148 -29.53 -7.95 14.84
N GLY A 149 -30.05 -7.12 13.95
CA GLY A 149 -30.21 -5.67 14.18
C GLY A 149 -29.02 -4.82 13.72
N ILE A 150 -27.89 -5.42 13.34
CA ILE A 150 -26.79 -4.73 12.66
C ILE A 150 -26.90 -5.01 11.16
N THR A 151 -27.05 -3.96 10.37
CA THR A 151 -27.02 -4.05 8.91
C THR A 151 -25.65 -3.59 8.41
N LEU A 152 -24.99 -4.43 7.63
CA LEU A 152 -23.78 -4.04 6.91
C LEU A 152 -24.12 -3.62 5.49
N MET A 153 -23.31 -2.72 4.93
CA MET A 153 -23.40 -2.31 3.54
C MET A 153 -23.03 -3.49 2.62
N PRO A 154 -23.94 -3.97 1.76
CA PRO A 154 -23.61 -4.98 0.77
C PRO A 154 -22.67 -4.44 -0.31
N ASP A 155 -21.99 -5.34 -1.01
CA ASP A 155 -21.23 -4.97 -2.21
C ASP A 155 -22.12 -5.01 -3.45
N PHE A 156 -22.55 -3.84 -3.90
CA PHE A 156 -23.32 -3.66 -5.13
C PHE A 156 -22.45 -3.32 -6.33
N ARG A 157 -21.14 -3.15 -6.18
CA ARG A 157 -20.26 -2.84 -7.30
C ARG A 157 -20.38 -3.93 -8.37
N GLN A 158 -20.40 -3.53 -9.63
CA GLN A 158 -20.61 -4.39 -10.79
C GLN A 158 -21.99 -5.08 -10.86
N LYS A 159 -22.92 -4.76 -9.96
CA LYS A 159 -24.32 -5.22 -10.00
C LYS A 159 -25.23 -4.17 -10.62
N GLN A 160 -26.46 -4.57 -10.91
CA GLN A 160 -27.50 -3.67 -11.39
C GLN A 160 -28.01 -2.77 -10.27
N ILE A 161 -28.17 -1.46 -10.55
CA ILE A 161 -28.67 -0.48 -9.56
C ILE A 161 -30.05 -0.84 -9.01
N GLN A 162 -30.86 -1.61 -9.76
CA GLN A 162 -32.15 -2.11 -9.31
C GLN A 162 -32.03 -3.02 -8.08
N GLU A 163 -30.96 -3.82 -7.98
CA GLU A 163 -30.70 -4.68 -6.82
C GLU A 163 -30.45 -3.82 -5.57
N ALA A 164 -29.57 -2.81 -5.70
CA ALA A 164 -29.28 -1.88 -4.62
C ALA A 164 -30.51 -1.04 -4.22
N SER A 165 -31.32 -0.64 -5.20
CA SER A 165 -32.56 0.13 -4.97
C SER A 165 -33.61 -0.71 -4.25
N HIS A 166 -33.72 -1.99 -4.59
CA HIS A 166 -34.63 -2.92 -3.93
C HIS A 166 -34.21 -3.14 -2.47
N TRP A 167 -32.94 -3.50 -2.24
CA TRP A 167 -32.39 -3.65 -0.89
C TRP A 167 -32.55 -2.37 -0.05
N ALA A 168 -32.28 -1.20 -0.63
CA ALA A 168 -32.43 0.08 0.06
C ALA A 168 -33.89 0.33 0.45
N LYS A 169 -34.84 0.02 -0.44
CA LYS A 169 -36.28 0.17 -0.16
C LYS A 169 -36.74 -0.76 0.96
N GLU A 170 -36.31 -2.02 0.96
CA GLU A 170 -36.66 -3.00 1.99
C GLU A 170 -36.07 -2.62 3.36
N GLY A 171 -34.83 -2.12 3.39
CA GLY A 171 -34.17 -1.66 4.61
C GLY A 171 -34.58 -0.27 5.10
N GLY A 172 -35.27 0.51 4.25
CA GLY A 172 -35.63 1.90 4.53
C GLY A 172 -34.43 2.86 4.48
N PHE A 173 -33.46 2.58 3.62
CA PHE A 173 -32.27 3.40 3.41
C PHE A 173 -32.50 4.46 2.33
N SER A 174 -31.86 5.62 2.51
CA SER A 174 -31.85 6.69 1.51
C SER A 174 -30.64 6.52 0.58
N ILE A 175 -30.91 6.39 -0.73
CA ILE A 175 -29.86 6.31 -1.76
C ILE A 175 -29.81 7.59 -2.61
N ARG A 176 -28.60 8.03 -2.95
CA ARG A 176 -28.33 9.05 -3.98
C ARG A 176 -27.60 8.38 -5.13
N VAL A 177 -28.12 8.57 -6.34
CA VAL A 177 -27.56 7.97 -7.55
C VAL A 177 -27.10 9.08 -8.50
N SER A 178 -25.84 9.03 -8.90
CA SER A 178 -25.27 9.87 -9.96
C SER A 178 -24.82 8.99 -11.13
N SER A 179 -24.84 9.51 -12.36
CA SER A 179 -24.43 8.75 -13.54
C SER A 179 -23.12 9.23 -14.14
N ASP A 180 -22.27 8.26 -14.51
CA ASP A 180 -21.11 8.43 -15.37
C ASP A 180 -21.51 8.14 -16.81
N ARG A 181 -21.56 9.19 -17.63
CA ARG A 181 -22.00 9.12 -19.04
C ARG A 181 -20.93 8.58 -19.97
N ASP A 182 -19.67 8.61 -19.55
CA ASP A 182 -18.53 8.13 -20.32
C ASP A 182 -18.27 6.64 -20.09
N SER A 183 -18.97 6.07 -19.10
CA SER A 183 -18.92 4.65 -18.78
C SER A 183 -19.28 3.75 -19.97
N LEU A 184 -18.45 2.73 -20.16
CA LEU A 184 -18.68 1.70 -21.17
C LEU A 184 -19.62 0.59 -20.71
N PHE A 185 -19.96 0.53 -19.43
CA PHE A 185 -20.86 -0.50 -18.96
C PHE A 185 -22.28 -0.30 -19.50
N PRO A 186 -23.07 -1.40 -19.62
CA PRO A 186 -24.51 -1.30 -19.82
C PRO A 186 -25.12 -0.31 -18.83
N ASN A 187 -26.13 0.45 -19.26
CA ASN A 187 -26.77 1.46 -18.40
C ASN A 187 -27.28 0.83 -17.10
N GLY A 188 -26.98 1.45 -15.97
CA GLY A 188 -27.46 1.06 -14.65
C GLY A 188 -26.51 0.18 -13.83
N ILE A 189 -25.32 -0.14 -14.31
CA ILE A 189 -24.30 -0.87 -13.53
C ILE A 189 -23.68 0.05 -12.48
N VAL A 190 -23.61 -0.41 -11.23
CA VAL A 190 -22.95 0.32 -10.15
C VAL A 190 -21.43 0.27 -10.32
N LEU A 191 -20.84 1.43 -10.58
CA LEU A 191 -19.39 1.62 -10.74
C LEU A 191 -18.70 1.81 -9.39
N SER A 192 -19.33 2.59 -8.51
CA SER A 192 -18.83 2.80 -7.16
C SER A 192 -19.98 3.00 -6.18
N GLN A 193 -19.68 2.72 -4.91
CA GLN A 193 -20.60 2.90 -3.80
C GLN A 193 -19.90 3.58 -2.63
N GLN A 194 -20.68 4.29 -1.83
CA GLN A 194 -20.29 4.80 -0.52
C GLN A 194 -21.51 4.66 0.41
N PRO A 195 -21.37 4.11 1.63
CA PRO A 195 -20.17 3.53 2.24
C PRO A 195 -19.58 2.32 1.49
N GLN A 196 -18.35 1.97 1.83
CA GLN A 196 -17.72 0.74 1.35
C GLN A 196 -18.46 -0.50 1.89
N PRO A 197 -18.32 -1.66 1.24
CA PRO A 197 -18.88 -2.92 1.75
C PRO A 197 -18.46 -3.21 3.19
N ASP A 198 -19.29 -3.98 3.90
CA ASP A 198 -19.11 -4.39 5.30
C ASP A 198 -19.07 -3.25 6.34
N VAL A 199 -19.24 -1.99 5.91
CA VAL A 199 -19.45 -0.85 6.83
C VAL A 199 -20.85 -0.95 7.44
N VAL A 200 -20.97 -0.74 8.75
CA VAL A 200 -22.28 -0.67 9.43
C VAL A 200 -23.08 0.51 8.89
N VAL A 201 -24.31 0.23 8.45
CA VAL A 201 -25.24 1.24 7.93
C VAL A 201 -26.50 1.31 8.80
N SER A 202 -26.94 2.53 9.01
CA SER A 202 -28.17 2.88 9.71
C SER A 202 -29.12 3.64 8.79
N ARG A 203 -30.37 3.89 9.22
CA ARG A 203 -31.38 4.54 8.37
C ARG A 203 -31.03 5.99 8.01
N GLU A 204 -30.22 6.63 8.84
CA GLU A 204 -29.68 7.97 8.61
C GLU A 204 -28.40 7.98 7.76
N THR A 205 -27.83 6.81 7.46
CA THR A 205 -26.64 6.72 6.60
C THR A 205 -27.02 7.07 5.16
N GLU A 206 -26.38 8.10 4.61
CA GLU A 206 -26.54 8.46 3.20
C GLU A 206 -25.72 7.51 2.32
N ILE A 207 -26.40 6.71 1.51
CA ILE A 207 -25.77 5.77 0.59
C ILE A 207 -25.70 6.41 -0.79
N LYS A 208 -24.51 6.44 -1.39
CA LYS A 208 -24.25 7.03 -2.71
C LYS A 208 -23.81 5.95 -3.68
N PHE A 209 -24.37 5.97 -4.88
CA PHE A 209 -23.95 5.14 -5.99
C PHE A 209 -23.58 6.01 -7.18
N VAL A 210 -22.47 5.67 -7.82
CA VAL A 210 -22.18 6.12 -9.18
C VAL A 210 -22.51 4.97 -10.11
N VAL A 211 -23.35 5.21 -11.10
CA VAL A 211 -23.79 4.19 -12.07
C VAL A 211 -23.37 4.55 -13.49
N SER A 212 -23.24 3.57 -14.36
CA SER A 212 -23.07 3.80 -15.80
C SER A 212 -24.33 4.42 -16.41
N GLY A 213 -24.14 5.49 -17.18
CA GLY A 213 -25.22 6.31 -17.73
C GLY A 213 -25.28 6.37 -19.25
N ASN A 214 -24.69 5.39 -19.96
CA ASN A 214 -24.55 5.45 -21.41
C ASN A 214 -25.94 5.53 -22.10
N MET A 215 -26.29 6.71 -22.62
CA MET A 215 -27.58 6.98 -23.28
C MET A 215 -27.62 6.48 -24.74
N LYS A 216 -26.51 5.99 -25.30
CA LYS A 216 -26.52 5.30 -26.61
C LYS A 216 -26.91 3.83 -26.40
N GLY A 217 -28.19 3.63 -26.09
CA GLY A 217 -28.80 2.31 -26.00
C GLY A 217 -28.80 1.61 -27.35
N THR A 218 -27.73 0.88 -27.66
CA THR A 218 -27.67 -0.24 -28.62
C THR A 218 -26.27 -0.87 -28.59
N SER A 219 -25.77 -1.29 -27.42
CA SER A 219 -24.95 -2.50 -27.45
C SER A 219 -25.93 -3.65 -27.57
N ASN A 220 -26.01 -4.23 -28.77
CA ASN A 220 -26.63 -5.53 -28.94
C ASN A 220 -26.02 -6.45 -27.85
N PRO A 221 -26.81 -7.17 -27.03
CA PRO A 221 -26.27 -8.09 -26.03
C PRO A 221 -25.32 -9.15 -26.62
N ALA A 222 -25.28 -9.29 -27.96
CA ALA A 222 -24.39 -10.17 -28.71
C ALA A 222 -22.92 -9.72 -28.82
N SER A 223 -22.50 -8.56 -28.27
CA SER A 223 -21.09 -8.13 -28.35
C SER A 223 -20.48 -7.75 -27.00
N MET A 224 -20.93 -8.37 -25.90
CA MET A 224 -20.21 -8.32 -24.63
C MET A 224 -19.20 -9.46 -24.55
N LYS A 225 -18.00 -9.16 -24.07
CA LYS A 225 -17.00 -10.17 -23.74
C LYS A 225 -16.71 -10.20 -22.27
N HIS A 226 -16.73 -11.42 -21.75
CA HIS A 226 -16.40 -11.69 -20.37
C HIS A 226 -14.88 -11.62 -20.18
N LEU A 227 -14.44 -10.61 -19.44
CA LEU A 227 -13.08 -10.45 -18.97
C LEU A 227 -12.99 -11.04 -17.57
N HIS A 228 -12.30 -12.16 -17.46
CA HIS A 228 -11.82 -12.69 -16.19
C HIS A 228 -10.40 -12.19 -15.93
N TYR A 229 -10.16 -11.61 -14.75
CA TYR A 229 -8.84 -11.30 -14.23
C TYR A 229 -8.77 -11.71 -12.76
N GLU A 230 -7.73 -12.46 -12.39
CA GLU A 230 -7.46 -12.78 -10.98
C GLU A 230 -6.34 -11.86 -10.48
N VAL A 231 -6.61 -11.16 -9.39
CA VAL A 231 -5.63 -10.27 -8.78
C VAL A 231 -4.50 -11.14 -8.23
N SER A 232 -3.28 -10.84 -8.67
CA SER A 232 -2.09 -11.52 -8.19
C SER A 232 -2.08 -11.62 -6.68
N GLN A 233 -1.69 -12.79 -6.18
CA GLN A 233 -1.38 -12.96 -4.76
C GLN A 233 -0.32 -11.91 -4.39
N GLY A 234 -0.60 -11.13 -3.36
CA GLY A 234 0.19 -9.95 -3.04
C GLY A 234 -0.23 -9.44 -1.69
N GLY A 235 0.55 -8.55 -1.11
CA GLY A 235 0.39 -8.12 0.26
C GLY A 235 -0.97 -7.58 0.72
N SER A 236 -1.56 -6.77 -0.13
CA SER A 236 -2.55 -5.78 0.26
C SER A 236 -3.49 -5.56 -0.91
N ASP A 237 -4.59 -4.87 -0.64
CA ASP A 237 -5.49 -4.44 -1.68
C ASP A 237 -4.73 -3.70 -2.76
N SER A 238 -4.84 -4.21 -3.98
CA SER A 238 -4.22 -3.61 -5.14
C SER A 238 -5.24 -2.75 -5.87
N LEU A 239 -4.83 -1.54 -6.26
CA LEU A 239 -5.62 -0.71 -7.16
C LEU A 239 -5.56 -1.34 -8.55
N ILE A 240 -6.62 -2.02 -8.94
CA ILE A 240 -6.75 -2.62 -10.26
C ILE A 240 -7.42 -1.59 -11.15
N ARG A 241 -6.76 -1.26 -12.25
CA ARG A 241 -7.28 -0.40 -13.28
C ARG A 241 -7.25 -1.15 -14.61
N ILE A 242 -8.41 -1.33 -15.22
CA ILE A 242 -8.54 -2.05 -16.49
C ILE A 242 -8.97 -1.03 -17.55
N VAL A 243 -8.22 -0.97 -18.64
CA VAL A 243 -8.42 -0.04 -19.74
C VAL A 243 -8.69 -0.84 -21.01
N LEU A 244 -9.82 -0.57 -21.65
CA LEU A 244 -10.14 -1.05 -22.98
C LEU A 244 -9.56 -0.08 -24.02
N VAL A 245 -8.87 -0.63 -25.01
CA VAL A 245 -8.30 0.10 -26.13
C VAL A 245 -8.89 -0.46 -27.42
N ASP A 246 -9.68 0.35 -28.13
CA ASP A 246 -10.23 0.00 -29.45
C ASP A 246 -10.06 1.17 -30.43
N GLN A 247 -10.73 1.08 -31.59
CA GLN A 247 -10.71 2.14 -32.61
C GLN A 247 -11.26 3.49 -32.12
N SER A 248 -12.04 3.49 -31.02
CA SER A 248 -12.59 4.71 -30.41
C SER A 248 -11.63 5.34 -29.39
N GLY A 249 -10.49 4.71 -29.10
CA GLY A 249 -9.48 5.16 -28.16
C GLY A 249 -9.40 4.32 -26.87
N GLU A 250 -8.71 4.86 -25.88
CA GLU A 250 -8.51 4.22 -24.57
C GLU A 250 -9.58 4.67 -23.57
N ARG A 251 -10.22 3.71 -22.90
CA ARG A 251 -11.31 3.96 -21.95
C ARG A 251 -11.20 3.04 -20.74
N GLU A 252 -11.34 3.61 -19.56
CA GLU A 252 -11.30 2.88 -18.30
C GLU A 252 -12.61 2.09 -18.12
N VAL A 253 -12.48 0.77 -18.03
CA VAL A 253 -13.59 -0.15 -17.79
C VAL A 253 -13.59 -0.67 -16.37
N PHE A 254 -12.53 -0.48 -15.58
CA PHE A 254 -12.58 -0.81 -14.17
C PHE A 254 -11.53 -0.01 -13.43
N ASN A 255 -11.86 0.43 -12.22
CA ASN A 255 -10.91 1.07 -11.33
C ASN A 255 -11.36 0.91 -9.89
N GLY A 256 -10.60 0.15 -9.11
CA GLY A 256 -10.93 -0.08 -7.72
C GLY A 256 -9.93 -0.95 -7.00
N LEU A 257 -9.93 -0.82 -5.67
CA LEU A 257 -9.17 -1.69 -4.78
C LEU A 257 -9.74 -3.10 -4.81
N ARG A 258 -8.85 -4.08 -4.88
CA ARG A 258 -9.18 -5.50 -4.89
C ARG A 258 -8.22 -6.28 -4.02
N ALA A 259 -8.79 -7.15 -3.21
CA ALA A 259 -8.03 -8.03 -2.35
C ALA A 259 -7.16 -9.00 -3.18
N PRO A 260 -6.00 -9.41 -2.65
CA PRO A 260 -5.18 -10.46 -3.23
C PRO A 260 -5.96 -11.74 -3.53
N GLY A 261 -5.78 -12.34 -4.72
CA GLY A 261 -6.50 -13.54 -5.13
C GLY A 261 -7.99 -13.33 -5.45
N SER A 262 -8.51 -12.12 -5.28
CA SER A 262 -9.88 -11.82 -5.69
C SER A 262 -10.00 -11.78 -7.21
N LYS A 263 -11.22 -12.00 -7.70
CA LYS A 263 -11.54 -12.04 -9.12
C LYS A 263 -12.21 -10.74 -9.54
N VAL A 264 -11.82 -10.25 -10.71
CA VAL A 264 -12.43 -9.15 -11.43
C VAL A 264 -13.06 -9.74 -12.68
N ASP A 265 -14.36 -9.98 -12.59
CA ASP A 265 -15.20 -10.50 -13.67
C ASP A 265 -16.02 -9.35 -14.24
N LEU A 266 -15.79 -9.01 -15.52
CA LEU A 266 -16.42 -7.88 -16.17
C LEU A 266 -16.95 -8.27 -17.54
N ASP A 267 -18.18 -7.85 -17.84
CA ASP A 267 -18.70 -7.90 -19.21
C ASP A 267 -18.44 -6.57 -19.91
N ILE A 268 -17.50 -6.58 -20.86
CA ILE A 268 -17.04 -5.38 -21.56
C ILE A 268 -17.70 -5.33 -22.95
N PRO A 269 -18.28 -4.20 -23.38
CA PRO A 269 -18.76 -4.07 -24.75
C PRO A 269 -17.58 -4.07 -25.72
N GLN A 270 -17.64 -4.91 -26.73
CA GLN A 270 -16.68 -4.96 -27.82
C GLN A 270 -17.33 -4.52 -29.13
N SER A 271 -16.59 -3.71 -29.90
CA SER A 271 -16.87 -3.45 -31.30
C SER A 271 -15.54 -3.58 -32.08
N GLY A 272 -15.41 -4.65 -32.87
CA GLY A 272 -14.18 -4.93 -33.63
C GLY A 272 -13.00 -5.38 -32.77
N SER A 273 -11.78 -5.27 -33.31
CA SER A 273 -10.55 -5.65 -32.60
C SER A 273 -10.28 -4.68 -31.45
N ALA A 274 -10.21 -5.21 -30.23
CA ALA A 274 -9.91 -4.44 -29.03
C ALA A 274 -8.80 -5.13 -28.21
N LYS A 275 -8.10 -4.34 -27.40
CA LYS A 275 -7.13 -4.83 -26.42
C LYS A 275 -7.55 -4.37 -25.04
N VAL A 276 -7.28 -5.20 -24.04
CA VAL A 276 -7.40 -4.79 -22.64
C VAL A 276 -6.02 -4.70 -22.03
N ARG A 277 -5.78 -3.58 -21.34
CA ARG A 277 -4.60 -3.32 -20.52
C ARG A 277 -5.01 -3.34 -19.05
N ILE A 278 -4.33 -4.16 -18.27
CA ILE A 278 -4.57 -4.30 -16.84
C ILE A 278 -3.38 -3.69 -16.11
N PHE A 279 -3.67 -2.70 -15.27
CA PHE A 279 -2.71 -2.04 -14.42
C PHE A 279 -2.97 -2.44 -12.96
N VAL A 280 -1.89 -2.74 -12.25
CA VAL A 280 -1.88 -3.02 -10.81
C VAL A 280 -1.04 -1.94 -10.15
N ASN A 281 -1.65 -1.15 -9.27
CA ASN A 281 -0.99 -0.01 -8.60
C ASN A 281 -0.31 0.95 -9.59
N GLY A 282 -0.93 1.15 -10.75
CA GLY A 282 -0.44 2.02 -11.83
C GLY A 282 0.60 1.38 -12.77
N ILE A 283 1.04 0.15 -12.51
CA ILE A 283 2.00 -0.58 -13.36
C ILE A 283 1.22 -1.48 -14.32
N LEU A 284 1.49 -1.39 -15.63
CA LEU A 284 0.92 -2.31 -16.62
C LEU A 284 1.46 -3.73 -16.38
N VAL A 285 0.58 -4.66 -16.04
CA VAL A 285 0.94 -6.07 -15.76
C VAL A 285 0.51 -7.03 -16.86
N GLU A 286 -0.56 -6.70 -17.58
CA GLU A 286 -1.11 -7.56 -18.63
C GLU A 286 -1.66 -6.70 -19.77
N GLU A 287 -1.37 -7.09 -21.01
CA GLU A 287 -2.06 -6.60 -22.20
C GLU A 287 -2.49 -7.81 -23.02
N ARG A 288 -3.79 -7.90 -23.34
CA ARG A 288 -4.33 -9.01 -24.14
C ARG A 288 -5.32 -8.54 -25.19
N GLU A 289 -5.25 -9.16 -26.36
CA GLU A 289 -6.27 -8.95 -27.39
C GLU A 289 -7.56 -9.65 -26.97
N ILE A 290 -8.68 -8.98 -27.21
CA ILE A 290 -10.00 -9.53 -27.05
C ILE A 290 -10.51 -9.82 -28.47
N PRO A 291 -10.56 -11.11 -28.89
CA PRO A 291 -10.78 -11.46 -30.29
C PRO A 291 -12.18 -11.14 -30.82
#